data_AF-A0A7W1MPC0-F1
#
_entry.id   AF-A0A7W1MPC0-F1
#
_cell.length_a   1.000
_cell.length_b   1.000
_cell.length_c   1.000
_cell.angle_alpha   90.00
_cell.angle_beta   90.00
_cell.angle_gamma   90.00
#
_symmetry.space_group_name_H-M   'P 1'
#
loop_
_entity.id
_entity.type
_entity.pdbx_description
1 polymer ?
#
loop_
_entity_poly.entity_id
_entity_poly.type
_entity_poly.pdbx_seq_one_letter_code
_entity_poly.pdbx_strand_id
1 'polypeptide(L)'
;MSFVLFGGQVLPFLLLAFAGSIPRLALVVSGSAAVLVLLPRFVSIPRFKQSVFSALLHPLGVVALIGIQWHAFFRSLLGKPAEWRGRRYAVANVNAA
;
A
#
# COMPACT_ATOMS: atom_id res chain seq x y z
N MET A 1 5.55 8.54 -3.53
CA MET A 1 5.47 7.27 -2.78
C MET A 1 4.27 6.43 -3.19
N SER A 2 3.06 6.99 -3.27
CA SER A 2 1.83 6.23 -3.59
C SER A 2 1.88 5.47 -4.93
N PHE A 3 2.48 6.06 -5.98
CA PHE A 3 2.67 5.38 -7.28
C PHE A 3 3.51 4.11 -7.18
N VAL A 4 4.62 4.15 -6.43
CA VAL A 4 5.50 2.99 -6.24
C VAL A 4 4.77 1.91 -5.42
N LEU A 5 4.02 2.30 -4.40
CA LEU A 5 3.21 1.36 -3.61
C LEU A 5 2.12 0.71 -4.46
N PHE A 6 1.39 1.49 -5.25
CA PHE A 6 0.35 0.96 -6.13
C PHE A 6 0.94 0.02 -7.19
N GLY A 7 1.94 0.49 -7.95
CA GLY A 7 2.55 -0.29 -9.03
C GLY A 7 3.27 -1.55 -8.55
N GLY A 8 3.97 -1.47 -7.42
CA GLY A 8 4.75 -2.61 -6.91
C GLY A 8 3.94 -3.61 -6.11
N GLN A 9 2.94 -3.17 -5.35
CA GLN A 9 2.28 -4.00 -4.34
C GLN A 9 0.81 -4.32 -4.66
N VAL A 10 0.14 -3.51 -5.49
CA VAL A 10 -1.30 -3.65 -5.78
C VAL A 10 -1.53 -4.08 -7.23
N LEU A 11 -0.87 -3.41 -8.18
CA LEU A 11 -1.03 -3.64 -9.62
C LEU A 11 -0.81 -5.11 -10.05
N PRO A 12 0.18 -5.87 -9.54
CA PRO A 12 0.36 -7.26 -9.94
C PRO A 12 -0.89 -8.12 -9.68
N PHE A 13 -1.56 -7.91 -8.55
CA PHE A 13 -2.78 -8.66 -8.18
C PHE A 13 -3.97 -8.24 -9.03
N LEU A 14 -4.09 -6.94 -9.35
CA LEU A 14 -5.12 -6.45 -10.26
C LEU A 14 -4.94 -7.04 -11.66
N LEU A 15 -3.73 -7.06 -12.20
CA LEU A 15 -3.45 -7.66 -13.51
C LEU A 15 -3.76 -9.16 -13.53
N LEU A 16 -3.42 -9.89 -12.46
CA LEU A 16 -3.79 -11.31 -12.33
C LEU A 16 -5.30 -11.53 -12.29
N ALA A 17 -6.09 -10.61 -11.74
CA ALA A 17 -7.56 -10.69 -11.78
C ALA A 17 -8.13 -10.58 -13.21
N PHE A 18 -7.39 -9.95 -14.13
CA PHE A 18 -7.72 -9.85 -15.55
C PHE A 18 -6.87 -10.81 -16.42
N ALA A 19 -6.46 -11.96 -15.87
CA ALA A 19 -5.58 -12.93 -16.54
C ALA A 19 -6.01 -13.30 -17.98
N GLY A 20 -7.31 -13.38 -18.25
CA GLY A 20 -7.85 -13.72 -19.58
C GLY A 20 -7.73 -12.60 -20.61
N SER A 21 -7.46 -11.36 -20.18
CA SER A 21 -7.45 -10.16 -21.03
C SER A 21 -6.05 -9.58 -21.23
N ILE A 22 -5.01 -10.23 -20.69
CA ILE A 22 -3.62 -9.74 -20.75
C ILE A 22 -2.71 -10.72 -21.51
N PRO A 23 -1.64 -10.23 -22.16
CA PRO A 23 -0.66 -11.09 -22.81
C PRO A 23 -0.02 -12.08 -21.83
N ARG A 24 0.37 -13.26 -22.34
CA ARG A 24 1.02 -14.31 -21.52
C ARG A 24 2.28 -13.82 -20.79
N LEU A 25 3.06 -12.94 -21.41
CA LEU A 25 4.21 -12.32 -20.77
C LEU A 25 3.79 -11.48 -19.55
N ALA A 26 2.75 -10.66 -19.68
CA ALA A 26 2.23 -9.85 -18.58
C ALA A 26 1.70 -10.72 -17.44
N LEU A 27 1.06 -11.86 -17.76
CA LEU A 27 0.61 -12.83 -16.77
C LEU A 27 1.79 -13.41 -15.96
N VAL A 28 2.84 -13.87 -16.64
CA VAL A 28 4.04 -14.43 -15.99
C VAL A 28 4.71 -13.38 -15.10
N VAL A 29 4.96 -12.18 -15.64
CA VAL A 29 5.60 -11.09 -14.89
C VAL A 29 4.76 -10.69 -13.68
N SER A 30 3.43 -10.55 -13.84
CA SER A 30 2.53 -10.22 -12.73
C SER A 30 2.49 -11.32 -11.67
N GLY A 31 2.52 -12.59 -12.10
CA GLY A 31 2.61 -13.74 -11.21
C GLY A 31 3.90 -13.74 -10.38
N SER A 32 5.05 -13.56 -11.03
CA SER A 32 6.34 -13.44 -10.35
C SER A 32 6.38 -12.26 -9.38
N ALA A 33 5.86 -11.10 -9.80
CA ALA A 33 5.79 -9.92 -8.94
C ALA A 33 4.88 -10.16 -7.71
N ALA A 34 3.71 -10.80 -7.88
CA ALA A 34 2.82 -11.14 -6.77
C ALA A 34 3.49 -12.10 -5.76
N VAL A 35 4.26 -13.08 -6.25
CA VAL A 35 5.07 -13.94 -5.38
C VAL A 35 6.10 -13.12 -4.61
N LEU A 36 6.84 -12.23 -5.28
CA LEU A 36 7.85 -11.39 -4.63
C LEU A 36 7.25 -10.41 -3.61
N VAL A 37 6.00 -9.97 -3.80
CA VAL A 37 5.26 -9.16 -2.82
C VAL A 37 4.95 -9.96 -1.56
N LEU A 38 4.48 -11.20 -1.71
CA LEU A 38 4.05 -12.02 -0.59
C LEU A 38 5.21 -12.73 0.12
N LEU A 39 6.27 -13.09 -0.60
CA LEU A 39 7.42 -13.81 -0.08
C LEU A 39 8.00 -13.23 1.22
N PRO A 40 8.35 -11.93 1.32
CA PRO A 40 8.87 -11.38 2.58
C PRO A 40 7.84 -11.44 3.71
N ARG A 41 6.54 -11.37 3.41
CA ARG A 41 5.47 -11.49 4.42
C ARG A 41 5.44 -12.90 4.98
N PHE A 42 5.49 -13.92 4.12
CA PHE A 42 5.52 -15.32 4.55
C PHE A 42 6.81 -15.69 5.28
N VAL A 43 7.98 -15.24 4.80
CA VAL A 43 9.27 -15.47 5.46
C VAL A 43 9.30 -14.87 6.87
N SER A 44 8.56 -13.79 7.11
CA SER A 44 8.50 -13.14 8.42
C SER A 44 7.60 -13.86 9.44
N ILE A 45 6.70 -14.74 9.00
CA ILE A 45 5.71 -15.40 9.87
C ILE A 45 6.36 -16.19 11.02
N PRO A 46 7.35 -17.07 10.79
CA PRO A 46 7.92 -17.87 11.87
C PRO A 46 8.61 -17.00 12.93
N ARG A 47 9.24 -15.89 12.50
CA ARG A 47 10.02 -15.00 13.37
C ARG A 47 9.16 -14.07 14.22
N PHE A 48 8.07 -13.56 13.64
CA PHE A 48 7.21 -12.55 14.26
C PHE A 48 5.85 -13.11 14.71
N LYS A 49 5.60 -14.40 14.47
CA LYS A 49 4.34 -15.09 14.80
C LYS A 49 3.11 -14.36 14.24
N GLN A 50 3.25 -13.78 13.05
CA GLN A 50 2.19 -13.07 12.37
C GLN A 50 1.17 -14.06 11.79
N SER A 51 -0.10 -13.65 11.66
CA SER A 51 -1.11 -14.52 11.06
C SER A 51 -0.89 -14.66 9.55
N VAL A 52 -1.03 -15.90 9.05
CA VAL A 52 -0.98 -16.20 7.61
C VAL A 52 -2.03 -15.39 6.85
N PHE A 53 -3.22 -15.24 7.44
CA PHE A 53 -4.30 -14.46 6.86
C PHE A 53 -3.91 -12.98 6.67
N SER A 54 -3.20 -12.38 7.63
CA SER A 54 -2.70 -11.00 7.51
C SER A 54 -1.67 -10.88 6.39
N ALA A 55 -0.80 -11.87 6.21
CA ALA A 55 0.17 -11.90 5.11
C ALA A 55 -0.52 -11.91 3.73
N LEU A 56 -1.59 -12.70 3.57
CA LEU A 56 -2.40 -12.74 2.34
C LEU A 56 -3.14 -11.43 2.08
N LEU A 57 -3.64 -10.77 3.14
CA LEU A 57 -4.31 -9.48 3.05
C LEU A 57 -3.36 -8.29 2.84
N HIS A 58 -2.06 -8.52 2.74
CA HIS A 58 -1.08 -7.44 2.59
C HIS A 58 -1.41 -6.44 1.47
N PRO A 59 -1.80 -6.86 0.24
CA PRO A 59 -2.15 -5.92 -0.83
C PRO A 59 -3.35 -5.03 -0.46
N LEU A 60 -4.35 -5.56 0.25
CA LEU A 60 -5.48 -4.76 0.73
C LEU A 60 -5.06 -3.74 1.80
N GLY A 61 -4.12 -4.12 2.67
CA GLY A 61 -3.49 -3.20 3.61
C GLY A 61 -2.78 -2.04 2.90
N VAL A 62 -2.12 -2.31 1.77
CA VAL A 62 -1.48 -1.25 0.95
C VAL A 62 -2.52 -0.34 0.29
N VAL A 63 -3.63 -0.89 -0.22
CA VAL A 63 -4.75 -0.08 -0.75
C VAL A 63 -5.29 0.86 0.33
N ALA A 64 -5.52 0.35 1.55
CA ALA A 64 -5.97 1.17 2.67
C ALA A 64 -4.95 2.26 3.03
N LEU A 65 -3.65 1.93 3.05
CA LEU A 65 -2.57 2.89 3.30
C LEU A 65 -2.55 4.02 2.26
N ILE A 66 -2.68 3.68 0.97
CA ILE A 66 -2.76 4.67 -0.11
C ILE A 66 -4.00 5.55 0.09
N GLY A 67 -5.14 4.98 0.45
CA GLY A 67 -6.36 5.75 0.78
C GLY A 67 -6.15 6.74 1.92
N ILE A 68 -5.50 6.30 3.01
CA ILE A 68 -5.15 7.17 4.15
C ILE A 68 -4.20 8.29 3.72
N GLN A 69 -3.20 8.00 2.88
CA GLN A 69 -2.26 9.00 2.36
C GLN A 69 -3.00 10.10 1.59
N TRP A 70 -3.87 9.72 0.65
CA TRP A 70 -4.65 10.68 -0.13
C TRP A 70 -5.61 11.47 0.75
N HIS A 71 -6.30 10.82 1.68
CA HIS A 71 -7.18 11.50 2.64
C HIS A 71 -6.41 12.55 3.46
N ALA A 72 -5.23 12.20 3.99
CA ALA A 72 -4.39 13.13 4.73
C ALA A 72 -3.90 14.29 3.85
N PHE A 73 -3.50 14.01 2.60
CA PHE A 73 -3.08 15.02 1.63
C PHE A 73 -4.20 16.03 1.36
N PHE A 74 -5.42 15.57 1.04
CA PHE A 74 -6.55 16.48 0.82
C PHE A 74 -6.92 17.29 2.08
N ARG A 75 -6.86 16.68 3.27
CA ARG A 75 -7.06 17.45 4.52
C ARG A 75 -6.01 18.53 4.71
N SER A 76 -4.74 18.25 4.40
CA SER A 76 -3.67 19.25 4.47
C SER A 76 -3.87 20.40 3.47
N LEU A 77 -4.32 20.10 2.25
CA LEU A 77 -4.64 21.13 1.25
C LEU A 77 -5.80 22.02 1.71
N LEU A 78 -6.76 21.48 2.46
CA LEU A 78 -7.88 22.21 3.05
C LEU A 78 -7.52 22.92 4.37
N GLY A 79 -6.24 22.94 4.77
CA GLY A 79 -5.78 23.58 6.00
C GLY A 79 -6.25 22.88 7.29
N LYS A 80 -6.80 21.67 7.19
CA LYS A 80 -7.27 20.91 8.37
C LYS A 80 -6.07 20.22 9.03
N PRO A 81 -5.80 20.48 10.32
CA PRO A 81 -4.68 19.86 11.01
C PRO A 81 -4.83 18.34 11.03
N ALA A 82 -3.71 17.63 10.93
CA ALA A 82 -3.72 16.19 11.10
C ALA A 82 -4.02 15.88 12.57
N GLU A 83 -5.14 15.19 12.82
CA GLU A 83 -5.49 14.68 14.14
C GLU A 83 -5.33 13.16 14.17
N TRP A 84 -4.63 12.64 15.18
CA TRP A 84 -4.51 11.20 15.41
C TRP A 84 -4.61 10.89 16.89
N ARG A 85 -5.59 10.04 17.27
CA ARG A 85 -5.84 9.64 18.67
C ARG A 85 -5.86 10.83 19.65
N GLY A 86 -6.57 11.90 19.29
CA GLY A 86 -6.72 13.11 20.10
C GLY A 86 -5.53 14.08 20.04
N ARG A 87 -4.43 13.74 19.37
CA ARG A 87 -3.31 14.65 19.16
C ARG A 87 -3.50 15.44 17.88
N ARG A 88 -3.46 16.78 17.98
CA ARG A 88 -3.43 17.70 16.85
C ARG A 88 -1.97 17.97 16.48
N TYR A 89 -1.61 17.70 15.24
CA TYR A 89 -0.32 18.10 14.70
C TYR A 89 -0.48 19.46 14.03
N ALA A 90 0.28 20.44 14.49
CA ALA A 90 0.31 21.76 13.88
C ALA A 90 0.78 21.62 12.42
N VAL A 91 0.17 22.41 11.53
CA VAL A 91 0.68 22.56 10.17
C VAL A 91 2.06 23.19 10.29
N ALA A 92 3.10 22.58 9.71
CA ALA A 92 4.44 23.15 9.74
C ALA A 92 4.39 24.54 9.10
N ASN A 93 4.65 25.59 9.88
CA ASN A 93 4.71 26.96 9.38
C ASN A 93 5.96 27.10 8.50
N VAL A 94 5.76 27.11 7.18
CA VAL A 94 6.84 27.27 6.19
C VAL A 94 7.48 28.67 6.26
N ASN A 95 6.83 29.62 6.94
CA ASN A 95 7.27 31.03 7.07
C ASN A 95 7.95 31.35 8.42
N ALA A 96 8.38 30.36 9.20
CA ALA A 96 8.99 30.59 10.52
C ALA A 96 10.53 30.68 10.48
N ALA A 97 11.11 31.18 9.37
CA ALA A 97 12.54 31.43 9.20
C ALA A 97 12.84 32.93 9.15
#